data_AF-A0A525BXN8-F1
#
_entry.id   AF-A0A525BXN8-F1
#
_cell.length_a   1.000
_cell.length_b   1.000
_cell.length_c   1.000
_cell.angle_alpha   90.00
_cell.angle_beta   90.00
_cell.angle_gamma   90.00
#
_symmetry.space_group_name_H-M   'P 1'
#
loop_
_entity.id
_entity.type
_entity.pdbx_description
1 polymer ?
#
loop_
_entity_poly.entity_id
_entity_poly.type
_entity_poly.pdbx_seq_one_letter_code
_entity_poly.pdbx_strand_id
1 'polypeptide(L)'
;MKPIPIQEHELESFDTSKVIPAVRRIPRQLNEGFGNISDFPTAWSVELRIENKQYVLTSFRGKIREWRKLDSLEKWLISKGFIEFHCYL
;
A
#
# COMPACT_ATOMS: atom_id res chain seq x y z
N MET A 1 -0.15 -14.73 10.93
CA MET A 1 0.00 -13.48 11.71
C MET A 1 -0.88 -12.41 11.05
N LYS A 2 -1.61 -11.60 11.81
CA LYS A 2 -2.44 -10.52 11.25
C LYS A 2 -1.54 -9.31 10.90
N PRO A 3 -1.68 -8.68 9.72
CA PRO A 3 -0.93 -7.46 9.41
C PRO A 3 -1.24 -6.34 10.38
N ILE A 4 -0.21 -5.56 10.74
CA ILE A 4 -0.31 -4.39 11.60
C ILE A 4 -0.66 -3.18 10.71
N PRO A 5 -1.82 -2.54 10.88
CA PRO A 5 -2.15 -1.34 10.13
C PRO A 5 -1.24 -0.19 10.56
N ILE A 6 -0.70 0.54 9.59
CA ILE A 6 0.08 1.77 9.82
C ILE A 6 -0.46 2.88 8.93
N GLN A 7 -0.30 4.12 9.37
CA GLN A 7 -0.56 5.34 8.60
C GLN A 7 0.68 5.77 7.83
N GLU A 8 0.46 6.69 6.88
CA GLU A 8 1.55 7.23 6.05
C GLU A 8 2.62 7.98 6.86
N HIS A 9 2.25 8.67 7.95
CA HIS A 9 3.24 9.36 8.79
C HIS A 9 4.06 8.39 9.64
N GLU A 10 3.52 7.21 9.97
CA GLU A 10 4.26 6.16 10.69
C GLU A 10 5.34 5.54 9.78
N LEU A 11 5.14 5.60 8.46
CA LEU A 11 6.12 5.12 7.48
C LEU A 11 7.46 5.85 7.57
N GLU A 12 7.44 7.12 7.94
CA GLU A 12 8.62 7.98 8.05
C GLU A 12 9.57 7.55 9.17
N SER A 13 9.08 6.73 10.10
CA SER A 13 9.90 6.11 11.15
C SER A 13 10.67 4.87 10.69
N PHE A 14 10.34 4.32 9.50
CA PHE A 14 11.04 3.16 8.95
C PHE A 14 12.21 3.58 8.08
N ASP A 15 13.29 2.82 8.18
CA ASP A 15 14.42 2.91 7.26
C ASP A 15 14.04 2.25 5.92
N THR A 16 13.56 3.06 4.98
CA THR A 16 13.09 2.61 3.67
C THR A 16 14.20 1.97 2.83
N SER A 17 15.47 2.20 3.14
CA SER A 17 16.60 1.54 2.48
C SER A 17 16.74 0.06 2.87
N LYS A 18 16.12 -0.37 3.97
CA LYS A 18 16.18 -1.74 4.49
C LYS A 18 14.90 -2.54 4.24
N VAL A 19 13.92 -1.94 3.57
CA VAL A 19 12.59 -2.52 3.42
C VAL A 19 12.20 -2.49 1.95
N ILE A 20 11.92 -3.67 1.41
CA ILE A 20 11.38 -3.81 0.07
C ILE A 20 9.85 -3.97 0.20
N PRO A 21 9.05 -3.00 -0.28
CA PRO A 21 7.61 -3.11 -0.24
C PRO A 21 7.10 -4.24 -1.12
N ALA A 22 6.15 -5.00 -0.59
CA ALA A 22 5.33 -5.91 -1.37
C ALA A 22 4.07 -5.17 -1.80
N VAL A 23 3.85 -5.02 -3.10
CA VAL A 23 2.63 -4.45 -3.64
C VAL A 23 1.72 -5.56 -4.13
N ARG A 24 0.45 -5.47 -3.77
CA ARG A 24 -0.53 -6.53 -4.07
C ARG A 24 -1.77 -5.95 -4.69
N ARG A 25 -2.35 -6.69 -5.63
CA ARG A 25 -3.68 -6.39 -6.13
C ARG A 25 -4.72 -6.87 -5.11
N ILE A 26 -5.60 -5.97 -4.70
CA ILE A 26 -6.65 -6.26 -3.72
C ILE A 26 -8.04 -5.96 -4.30
N PRO A 27 -9.08 -6.72 -3.87
CA PRO A 27 -10.46 -6.33 -4.12
C PRO A 27 -10.73 -4.97 -3.48
N ARG A 28 -11.37 -4.06 -4.20
CA ARG A 28 -11.71 -2.75 -3.65
C ARG A 28 -12.77 -2.91 -2.57
N GLN A 29 -12.57 -2.22 -1.45
CA GLN A 29 -13.50 -2.33 -0.32
C GLN A 29 -14.51 -1.18 -0.24
N LEU A 30 -14.27 -0.04 -0.90
CA LEU A 30 -15.11 1.18 -0.75
C LEU A 30 -15.38 1.93 -2.07
N ASN A 31 -16.59 2.50 -2.15
CA ASN A 31 -17.04 3.45 -3.19
C ASN A 31 -16.56 4.90 -2.94
N GLU A 32 -15.75 5.14 -1.91
CA GLU A 32 -15.38 6.49 -1.47
C GLU A 32 -14.23 7.08 -2.31
N GLY A 33 -14.55 7.59 -3.50
CA GLY A 33 -13.69 8.53 -4.23
C GLY A 33 -13.08 8.07 -5.57
N PHE A 34 -13.40 6.87 -6.04
CA PHE A 34 -12.80 6.30 -7.26
C PHE A 34 -13.83 5.85 -8.32
N GLY A 35 -15.04 6.41 -8.29
CA GLY A 35 -16.10 6.05 -9.23
C GLY A 35 -16.64 4.63 -9.02
N ASN A 36 -17.48 4.18 -9.95
CA ASN A 36 -18.22 2.92 -9.86
C ASN A 36 -17.27 1.72 -9.73
N ILE A 37 -17.40 0.94 -8.67
CA ILE A 37 -16.58 -0.26 -8.40
C ILE A 37 -16.71 -1.31 -9.51
N SER A 38 -17.84 -1.31 -10.22
CA SER A 38 -18.11 -2.22 -11.34
C SER A 38 -17.11 -2.06 -12.49
N ASP A 39 -16.64 -0.83 -12.73
CA ASP A 39 -15.70 -0.53 -13.81
C ASP A 39 -14.24 -0.81 -13.39
N PHE A 40 -13.97 -0.79 -12.08
CA PHE A 40 -12.64 -0.96 -11.51
C PHE A 40 -12.71 -1.81 -10.24
N PRO A 41 -12.84 -3.15 -10.34
CA PRO A 41 -13.10 -4.02 -9.18
C PRO A 41 -11.89 -4.22 -8.26
N THR A 42 -10.70 -3.82 -8.71
CA THR A 42 -9.43 -4.04 -8.01
C THR A 42 -8.62 -2.77 -7.91
N ALA A 43 -7.79 -2.71 -6.87
CA ALA A 43 -6.80 -1.67 -6.66
C ALA A 43 -5.47 -2.30 -6.21
N TRP A 44 -4.43 -1.49 -6.11
CA TRP A 44 -3.16 -1.89 -5.53
C TRP A 44 -3.07 -1.44 -4.08
N SER A 45 -2.41 -2.23 -3.24
CA SER A 45 -2.06 -1.91 -1.85
C SER A 45 -0.58 -2.18 -1.59
N VAL A 46 -0.08 -1.66 -0.45
CA VAL A 46 1.30 -1.83 -0.01
C VAL A 46 1.34 -2.58 1.32
N GLU A 47 2.18 -3.60 1.35
CA GLU A 47 2.57 -4.33 2.55
C GLU A 47 4.07 -4.21 2.76
N LEU A 48 4.49 -4.06 4.02
CA LEU A 48 5.89 -4.00 4.40
C LEU A 48 6.20 -5.17 5.33
N ARG A 49 7.32 -5.85 5.09
CA ARG A 49 7.86 -6.83 6.03
C ARG A 49 9.12 -6.24 6.65
N ILE A 50 9.07 -6.00 7.95
CA ILE A 50 10.18 -5.44 8.71
C ILE A 50 10.42 -6.39 9.87
N GLU A 51 11.65 -6.90 9.95
CA GLU A 51 12.00 -7.99 10.86
C GLU A 51 11.02 -9.17 10.69
N ASN A 52 10.29 -9.52 11.74
CA ASN A 52 9.28 -10.59 11.75
C ASN A 52 7.85 -10.07 11.76
N LYS A 53 7.63 -8.78 11.50
CA LYS A 53 6.31 -8.14 11.49
C LYS A 53 5.89 -7.78 10.08
N GLN A 54 4.61 -7.99 9.81
CA GLN A 54 3.97 -7.58 8.56
C GLN A 54 3.11 -6.36 8.86
N TYR A 55 3.33 -5.30 8.09
CA TYR A 55 2.61 -4.05 8.19
C TYR A 55 1.80 -3.83 6.90
N VAL A 56 0.64 -3.19 7.02
CA VAL A 56 -0.20 -2.80 5.88
C VAL A 56 -0.51 -1.32 5.97
N LEU A 57 -0.33 -0.62 4.86
CA LEU A 57 -0.60 0.81 4.83
C LEU A 57 -2.10 1.09 4.78
N THR A 58 -2.55 1.94 5.69
CA THR A 58 -3.94 2.38 5.82
C THR A 58 -4.06 3.88 5.58
N SER A 59 -5.25 4.29 5.14
CA SER A 59 -5.70 5.67 5.07
C SER A 59 -6.04 6.20 6.46
N PHE A 60 -6.17 7.52 6.59
CA PHE A 60 -6.63 8.19 7.82
C PHE A 60 -7.98 7.68 8.35
N ARG A 61 -8.78 6.98 7.53
CA ARG A 61 -10.05 6.35 7.91
C ARG A 61 -9.89 4.92 8.42
N GLY A 62 -8.66 4.44 8.61
CA GLY A 62 -8.34 3.09 9.08
C GLY A 62 -8.58 1.98 8.03
N LYS A 63 -8.84 2.35 6.77
CA LYS A 63 -9.04 1.44 5.64
C LYS A 63 -7.74 1.22 4.89
N ILE A 64 -7.54 0.06 4.29
CA ILE A 64 -6.36 -0.19 3.45
C ILE A 64 -6.24 0.92 2.40
N ARG A 65 -5.03 1.46 2.26
CA ARG A 65 -4.77 2.49 1.25
C ARG A 65 -4.74 1.83 -0.13
N GLU A 66 -5.52 2.39 -1.04
CA GLU A 66 -5.73 1.86 -2.38
C GLU A 66 -5.15 2.82 -3.43
N TRP A 67 -4.47 2.27 -4.44
CA TRP A 67 -4.07 2.99 -5.65
C TRP A 67 -4.73 2.34 -6.87
N ARG A 68 -5.38 3.16 -7.69
CA ARG A 68 -6.10 2.67 -8.88
C ARG A 68 -5.17 2.09 -9.95
N LYS A 69 -3.95 2.60 -10.06
CA LYS A 69 -2.96 2.20 -11.07
C LYS A 69 -1.61 1.94 -10.41
N LEU A 70 -0.86 0.99 -10.98
CA LEU A 70 0.48 0.66 -10.51
C LEU A 70 1.42 1.87 -10.63
N ASP A 71 1.38 2.61 -11.74
CA ASP A 71 2.20 3.82 -11.95
C ASP A 71 1.96 4.89 -10.87
N SER A 72 0.71 5.02 -10.40
CA SER A 72 0.39 5.96 -9.32
C SER A 72 0.94 5.50 -7.98
N LEU A 73 0.98 4.18 -7.76
CA LEU A 73 1.58 3.59 -6.59
C LEU A 73 3.10 3.72 -6.62
N GLU A 74 3.74 3.41 -7.75
CA GLU A 74 5.18 3.53 -7.95
C GLU A 74 5.66 4.97 -7.71
N LYS A 75 4.99 5.96 -8.30
CA LYS A 75 5.30 7.38 -8.04
C LYS A 75 5.22 7.74 -6.56
N TRP A 76 4.27 7.16 -5.83
CA TRP A 76 4.14 7.38 -4.40
C TRP A 76 5.23 6.64 -3.61
N LEU A 77 5.62 5.42 -4.00
CA LEU A 77 6.73 4.69 -3.36
C LEU A 77 8.05 5.44 -3.52
N ILE A 78 8.34 5.93 -4.72
CA ILE A 78 9.53 6.74 -5.01
C ILE A 78 9.54 8.02 -4.16
N SER A 79 8.39 8.68 -3.98
CA SER A 79 8.33 9.89 -3.14
C SER A 79 8.52 9.61 -1.64
N LYS A 80 8.42 8.34 -1.22
CA LYS A 80 8.78 7.87 0.13
C LYS A 80 10.22 7.35 0.24
N GLY A 81 10.99 7.40 -0.84
CA GLY A 81 12.37 6.96 -0.85
C GLY A 81 12.56 5.46 -1.11
N PHE A 82 11.51 4.73 -1.50
CA PHE A 82 11.67 3.35 -1.98
C PHE A 82 12.21 3.35 -3.41
N ILE A 83 13.28 2.59 -3.63
CA ILE A 83 13.93 2.46 -4.94
C ILE A 83 13.54 1.17 -5.67
N GLU A 84 13.00 0.18 -4.95
CA GLU A 84 12.51 -1.08 -5.49
C GLU A 84 11.27 -1.56 -4.73
N PHE A 85 10.47 -2.41 -5.37
CA PHE A 85 9.30 -3.08 -4.78
C PHE A 85 8.98 -4.38 -5.53
N HIS A 86 8.30 -5.31 -4.86
CA HIS A 86 7.86 -6.57 -5.46
C HIS A 86 6.37 -6.57 -5.74
N CYS A 87 5.99 -6.85 -6.98
CA CYS A 87 4.60 -7.04 -7.39
C CYS A 87 4.15 -8.49 -7.19
N TYR A 88 3.00 -8.66 -6.54
CA TYR A 88 2.25 -9.92 -6.53
C TYR A 88 0.93 -9.70 -7.26
N LEU A 89 0.75 -10.44 -8.36
CA LEU A 89 -0.41 -10.39 -9.24
C LEU A 89 -1.56 -11.27 -8.74
#